data_AF-A0A437AD47-F1
#
_entry.id   AF-A0A437AD47-F1
#
_cell.length_a   1.000
_cell.length_b   1.000
_cell.length_c   1.000
_cell.angle_alpha   90.00
_cell.angle_beta   90.00
_cell.angle_gamma   90.00
#
_symmetry.space_group_name_H-M   'P 1'
#
loop_
_entity.id
_entity.type
_entity.pdbx_description
1 polymer ?
#
loop_
_entity_poly.entity_id
_entity_poly.type
_entity_poly.pdbx_seq_one_letter_code
_entity_poly.pdbx_strand_id
1 'polypeptide(L)'
;MKQIGSLRNILEIGMLKSHGALLADLAGTKEFSPRCREIATLAVGEYYGAPYELYSHVRLAKAAGLSDLQIEDILEGRAPSGGTEHDLTSWEVARALVGAGNLTKKGLLSEALWKRAEDAFGKSGAGALIHFTGYYAYICMILNAGAVTIPEGEAIWPISG
;
A
#
# COMPACT_ATOMS: atom_id res chain seq x y z
N MET A 1 -5.09 16.85 16.73
CA MET A 1 -4.16 17.72 15.99
C MET A 1 -4.97 18.64 15.09
N LYS A 2 -4.75 19.96 15.10
CA LYS A 2 -5.41 20.88 14.15
C LYS A 2 -4.74 20.75 12.78
N GLN A 3 -5.51 20.76 11.68
CA GLN A 3 -4.98 20.79 10.31
C GLN A 3 -3.96 21.94 10.16
N ILE A 4 -2.77 21.64 9.64
CA ILE A 4 -1.71 22.62 9.46
C ILE A 4 -1.97 23.36 8.13
N GLY A 5 -2.68 24.49 8.19
CA GLY A 5 -2.75 25.53 7.14
C GLY A 5 -3.25 25.13 5.73
N SER A 6 -4.44 25.61 5.33
CA SER A 6 -4.99 25.61 3.95
C SER A 6 -4.48 24.51 2.98
N LEU A 7 -4.66 23.25 3.37
CA LEU A 7 -4.25 22.07 2.61
C LEU A 7 -5.13 21.75 1.40
N ARG A 8 -6.20 22.54 1.20
CA ARG A 8 -7.00 22.52 -0.04
C ARG A 8 -6.13 22.60 -1.30
N ASN A 9 -4.95 23.21 -1.22
CA ASN A 9 -4.10 23.42 -2.39
C ASN A 9 -3.13 22.26 -2.71
N ILE A 10 -2.82 21.34 -1.78
CA ILE A 10 -1.87 20.24 -2.05
C ILE A 10 -2.53 19.11 -2.85
N LEU A 11 -3.80 18.81 -2.57
CA LEU A 11 -4.56 17.80 -3.32
C LEU A 11 -5.06 18.31 -4.69
N GLU A 12 -5.04 19.63 -4.91
CA GLU A 12 -5.38 20.25 -6.19
C GLU A 12 -4.15 20.45 -7.12
N ILE A 13 -2.95 20.06 -6.69
CA ILE A 13 -1.75 20.11 -7.54
C ILE A 13 -1.98 19.16 -8.72
N GLY A 14 -1.95 19.70 -9.95
CA GLY A 14 -2.16 18.95 -11.19
C GLY A 14 -1.28 17.70 -11.36
N MET A 15 -0.20 17.56 -10.58
CA MET A 15 0.60 16.34 -10.46
C MET A 15 -0.26 15.11 -10.09
N LEU A 16 -1.23 15.19 -9.17
CA LEU A 16 -2.04 14.01 -8.83
C LEU A 16 -2.86 13.50 -10.02
N LYS A 17 -3.32 14.40 -10.91
CA LYS A 17 -4.00 14.03 -12.16
C LYS A 17 -3.07 13.30 -13.11
N SER A 18 -1.82 13.76 -13.27
CA SER A 18 -0.83 13.10 -14.14
C SER A 18 -0.43 11.70 -13.63
N HIS A 19 -0.40 11.49 -12.31
CA HIS A 19 -0.14 10.15 -11.76
C HIS A 19 -1.34 9.19 -11.88
N GLY A 20 -2.55 9.70 -12.12
CA GLY A 20 -3.74 8.87 -12.31
C GLY A 20 -3.66 7.98 -13.56
N ALA A 21 -3.01 8.44 -14.63
CA ALA A 21 -2.81 7.64 -15.84
C ALA A 21 -1.84 6.46 -15.58
N LEU A 22 -0.73 6.72 -14.88
CA LEU A 22 0.20 5.67 -14.45
C LEU A 22 -0.53 4.62 -13.59
N LEU A 23 -1.33 5.06 -12.63
CA LEU A 23 -2.10 4.14 -11.78
C LEU A 23 -3.10 3.31 -12.59
N ALA A 24 -3.77 3.90 -13.59
CA ALA A 24 -4.71 3.19 -14.46
C ALA A 24 -4.02 2.10 -15.30
N ASP A 25 -2.87 2.40 -15.89
CA ASP A 25 -2.08 1.43 -16.66
C ASP A 25 -1.62 0.27 -15.76
N LEU A 26 -1.11 0.59 -14.57
CA LEU A 26 -0.69 -0.43 -13.59
C LEU A 26 -1.89 -1.25 -13.10
N ALA A 27 -3.04 -0.62 -12.88
CA ALA A 27 -4.27 -1.30 -12.50
C ALA A 27 -4.83 -2.22 -13.60
N GLY A 28 -4.39 -2.05 -14.85
CA GLY A 28 -4.65 -2.97 -15.96
C GLY A 28 -3.77 -4.23 -15.97
N THR A 29 -2.72 -4.29 -15.13
CA THR A 29 -1.81 -5.44 -15.09
C THR A 29 -2.52 -6.67 -14.51
N LYS A 30 -2.72 -7.69 -15.35
CA LYS A 30 -3.52 -8.88 -15.02
C LYS A 30 -2.86 -9.76 -13.97
N GLU A 31 -1.54 -9.82 -14.01
CA GLU A 31 -0.72 -10.64 -13.13
C GLU A 31 -0.67 -10.09 -11.69
N PHE A 32 -1.05 -8.82 -11.48
CA PHE A 32 -1.06 -8.18 -10.17
C PHE A 32 -2.50 -7.89 -9.73
N SER A 33 -3.08 -8.84 -9.00
CA SER A 33 -4.51 -8.82 -8.64
C SER A 33 -4.90 -7.64 -7.74
N PRO A 34 -6.19 -7.25 -7.68
CA PRO A 34 -6.68 -6.26 -6.72
C PRO A 34 -6.28 -6.58 -5.28
N ARG A 35 -6.41 -7.85 -4.87
CA ARG A 35 -5.98 -8.32 -3.55
C ARG A 35 -4.51 -8.01 -3.25
N CYS A 36 -3.62 -8.31 -4.19
CA CYS A 36 -2.19 -8.07 -4.05
C CYS A 36 -1.84 -6.57 -4.00
N ARG A 37 -2.57 -5.74 -4.76
CA ARG A 37 -2.44 -4.27 -4.71
C ARG A 37 -2.76 -3.76 -3.32
N GLU A 38 -3.89 -4.18 -2.75
CA GLU A 38 -4.32 -3.73 -1.43
C GLU A 38 -3.35 -4.18 -0.32
N ILE A 39 -2.78 -5.38 -0.42
CA ILE A 39 -1.74 -5.84 0.53
C ILE A 39 -0.51 -4.92 0.48
N ALA A 40 -0.02 -4.61 -0.73
CA ALA A 40 1.12 -3.71 -0.89
C ALA A 40 0.81 -2.30 -0.37
N THR A 41 -0.38 -1.77 -0.68
CA THR A 41 -0.81 -0.44 -0.23
C THR A 41 -0.94 -0.37 1.29
N LEU A 42 -1.60 -1.34 1.93
CA LEU A 42 -1.74 -1.39 3.38
C LEU A 42 -0.39 -1.51 4.09
N ALA A 43 0.53 -2.33 3.57
CA ALA A 43 1.87 -2.46 4.13
C ALA A 43 2.66 -1.13 4.08
N VAL A 44 2.51 -0.36 2.99
CA VAL A 44 3.11 0.98 2.87
C VAL A 44 2.42 1.98 3.80
N GLY A 45 1.09 1.98 3.84
CA GLY A 45 0.30 2.85 4.71
C GLY A 45 0.62 2.66 6.19
N GLU A 46 0.82 1.41 6.63
CA GLU A 46 1.25 1.05 7.98
C GLU A 46 2.63 1.64 8.27
N TYR A 47 3.61 1.39 7.40
CA TYR A 47 4.97 1.90 7.59
C TYR A 47 5.05 3.43 7.70
N TYR A 48 4.31 4.15 6.86
CA TYR A 48 4.27 5.61 6.91
C TYR A 48 3.32 6.17 7.99
N GLY A 49 2.52 5.32 8.64
CA GLY A 49 1.53 5.73 9.62
C GLY A 49 0.49 6.70 9.04
N ALA A 50 -0.01 6.44 7.83
CA ALA A 50 -0.92 7.32 7.11
C ALA A 50 -2.40 6.96 7.38
N PRO A 51 -3.12 7.67 8.28
CA PRO A 51 -4.42 7.19 8.78
C PRO A 51 -5.51 7.16 7.71
N TYR A 52 -5.57 8.19 6.87
CA TYR A 52 -6.55 8.25 5.78
C TYR A 52 -6.30 7.18 4.72
N GLU A 53 -5.03 6.90 4.42
CA GLU A 53 -4.64 5.85 3.48
C GLU A 53 -5.13 4.48 3.96
N LEU A 54 -4.80 4.15 5.20
CA LEU A 54 -5.23 2.90 5.83
C LEU A 54 -6.75 2.81 5.87
N TYR A 55 -7.45 3.84 6.33
CA TYR A 55 -8.92 3.91 6.30
C TYR A 55 -9.51 3.72 4.90
N SER A 56 -8.92 4.30 3.87
CA SER A 56 -9.37 4.15 2.48
C SER A 56 -9.20 2.72 1.98
N HIS A 57 -8.01 2.16 2.21
CA HIS A 57 -7.60 0.90 1.62
C HIS A 57 -8.03 -0.33 2.41
N VAL A 58 -8.31 -0.25 3.72
CA VAL A 58 -8.90 -1.38 4.46
C VAL A 58 -10.29 -1.76 3.91
N ARG A 59 -11.08 -0.80 3.43
CA ARG A 59 -12.36 -1.08 2.75
C ARG A 59 -12.15 -1.83 1.44
N LEU A 60 -11.18 -1.39 0.64
CA LEU A 60 -10.86 -1.99 -0.65
C LEU A 60 -10.23 -3.38 -0.47
N ALA A 61 -9.38 -3.56 0.54
CA ALA A 61 -8.80 -4.84 0.92
C ALA A 61 -9.88 -5.85 1.31
N LYS A 62 -10.86 -5.44 2.12
CA LYS A 62 -12.00 -6.28 2.48
C LYS A 62 -12.85 -6.64 1.25
N ALA A 63 -13.11 -5.68 0.36
CA ALA A 63 -13.81 -5.93 -0.90
C ALA A 63 -13.02 -6.85 -1.85
N ALA A 64 -11.69 -6.82 -1.79
CA ALA A 64 -10.79 -7.72 -2.53
C ALA A 64 -10.64 -9.10 -1.87
N GLY A 65 -11.35 -9.36 -0.76
CA GLY A 65 -11.45 -10.66 -0.11
C GLY A 65 -10.37 -10.97 0.93
N LEU A 66 -9.63 -9.97 1.43
CA LEU A 66 -8.79 -10.19 2.62
C LEU A 66 -9.68 -10.51 3.82
N SER A 67 -9.24 -11.47 4.64
CA SER A 67 -9.91 -11.74 5.91
C SER A 67 -9.60 -10.66 6.94
N ASP A 68 -10.47 -10.53 7.93
CA ASP A 68 -10.28 -9.60 9.04
C ASP A 68 -8.93 -9.81 9.74
N LEU A 69 -8.54 -11.07 9.98
CA LEU A 69 -7.23 -11.44 10.53
C LEU A 69 -6.05 -10.97 9.66
N GLN A 70 -6.16 -11.10 8.33
CA GLN A 70 -5.09 -10.68 7.41
C GLN A 70 -4.94 -9.16 7.40
N ILE A 71 -6.04 -8.42 7.50
CA ILE A 71 -6.01 -6.97 7.63
C ILE A 71 -5.34 -6.58 8.94
N GLU A 72 -5.74 -7.19 10.07
CA GLU A 72 -5.13 -6.94 11.39
C GLU A 72 -3.62 -7.20 11.38
N ASP A 73 -3.19 -8.32 10.83
CA ASP A 73 -1.77 -8.63 10.71
C ASP A 73 -0.99 -7.54 9.96
N ILE A 74 -1.51 -7.11 8.80
CA ILE A 74 -0.83 -6.10 7.99
C ILE A 74 -0.80 -4.75 8.72
N LEU A 75 -1.89 -4.35 9.38
CA LEU A 75 -1.96 -3.10 10.15
C LEU A 75 -1.04 -3.10 11.37
N GLU A 76 -0.68 -4.28 11.88
CA GLU A 76 0.29 -4.45 12.97
C GLU A 76 1.72 -4.70 12.44
N GLY A 77 1.95 -4.49 11.14
CA GLY A 77 3.27 -4.62 10.51
C GLY A 77 3.75 -6.06 10.40
N ARG A 78 2.83 -7.04 10.38
CA ARG A 78 3.11 -8.47 10.18
C ARG A 78 2.64 -8.96 8.82
N ALA A 79 3.23 -10.07 8.36
CA ALA A 79 2.79 -10.73 7.14
C ALA A 79 1.36 -11.29 7.33
N PRO A 80 0.51 -11.24 6.28
CA PRO A 80 -0.87 -11.72 6.38
C PRO A 80 -0.92 -13.23 6.64
N SER A 81 -1.46 -13.64 7.78
CA SER A 81 -1.57 -15.05 8.15
C SER A 81 -2.37 -15.86 7.12
N GLY A 82 -1.86 -17.05 6.80
CA GLY A 82 -2.47 -17.94 5.80
C GLY A 82 -2.52 -17.35 4.38
N GLY A 83 -1.73 -16.30 4.10
CA GLY A 83 -1.61 -15.70 2.78
C GLY A 83 -1.05 -16.68 1.75
N THR A 84 -1.45 -16.50 0.49
CA THR A 84 -0.84 -17.20 -0.64
C THR A 84 0.59 -16.71 -0.90
N GLU A 85 1.37 -17.40 -1.74
CA GLU A 85 2.67 -16.90 -2.18
C GLU A 85 2.60 -15.50 -2.80
N HIS A 86 1.50 -15.17 -3.49
CA HIS A 86 1.31 -13.83 -4.05
C HIS A 86 1.05 -12.80 -2.95
N ASP A 87 0.27 -13.15 -1.92
CA ASP A 87 -0.02 -12.27 -0.78
C ASP A 87 1.28 -11.95 -0.02
N LEU A 88 2.03 -13.00 0.35
CA LEU A 88 3.26 -12.88 1.12
C LEU A 88 4.34 -12.12 0.33
N THR A 89 4.50 -12.44 -0.96
CA THR A 89 5.48 -11.75 -1.81
C THR A 89 5.12 -10.27 -2.01
N SER A 90 3.84 -9.94 -2.14
CA SER A 90 3.39 -8.53 -2.21
C SER A 90 3.78 -7.76 -0.96
N TRP A 91 3.49 -8.32 0.21
CA TRP A 91 3.79 -7.71 1.51
C TRP A 91 5.30 -7.55 1.72
N GLU A 92 6.08 -8.61 1.48
CA GLU A 92 7.53 -8.62 1.70
C GLU A 92 8.27 -7.64 0.78
N VAL A 93 7.94 -7.62 -0.52
CA VAL A 93 8.54 -6.69 -1.48
C VAL A 93 8.21 -5.25 -1.11
N ALA A 94 6.93 -4.95 -0.83
CA ALA A 94 6.51 -3.59 -0.47
C ALA A 94 7.27 -3.07 0.75
N ARG A 95 7.35 -3.89 1.81
CA ARG A 95 8.08 -3.55 3.03
C ARG A 95 9.59 -3.43 2.82
N ALA A 96 10.20 -4.32 2.04
CA ALA A 96 11.63 -4.23 1.73
C ALA A 96 11.96 -2.93 0.99
N LEU A 97 11.13 -2.51 0.03
CA LEU A 97 11.35 -1.30 -0.77
C LEU A 97 11.21 0.00 0.05
N VAL A 98 10.21 0.10 0.94
CA VAL A 98 10.05 1.30 1.78
C VAL A 98 11.02 1.32 2.97
N GLY A 99 11.78 0.23 3.17
CA GLY A 99 12.76 0.09 4.25
C GLY A 99 12.16 -0.27 5.59
N ALA A 100 11.01 -0.94 5.58
CA ALA A 100 10.28 -1.35 6.76
C ALA A 100 10.72 -2.74 7.25
N GLY A 101 11.26 -2.79 8.47
CA GLY A 101 11.61 -4.03 9.17
C GLY A 101 13.08 -4.43 9.00
N ASN A 102 13.51 -5.47 9.73
CA ASN A 102 14.89 -5.97 9.69
C ASN A 102 15.22 -6.78 8.42
N LEU A 103 14.32 -6.80 7.43
CA LEU A 103 14.36 -7.70 6.28
C LEU A 103 15.41 -7.28 5.23
N THR A 104 15.83 -6.01 5.19
CA THR A 104 16.99 -5.54 4.43
C THR A 104 17.61 -4.32 5.12
N LYS A 105 18.93 -4.12 4.97
CA LYS A 105 19.47 -2.74 5.08
C LYS A 105 18.74 -1.92 4.01
N LYS A 106 18.31 -0.69 4.34
CA LYS A 106 17.77 0.29 3.36
C LYS A 106 18.49 0.14 2.01
N GLY A 107 17.76 -0.17 0.95
CA GLY A 107 18.37 -0.39 -0.36
C GLY A 107 17.73 -1.53 -1.17
N LEU A 108 18.58 -2.28 -1.85
CA LEU A 108 18.20 -3.22 -2.91
C LEU A 108 17.33 -4.38 -2.40
N LEU A 109 16.41 -4.84 -3.24
CA LEU A 109 15.82 -6.16 -3.06
C LEU A 109 16.92 -7.23 -3.16
N SER A 110 16.84 -8.26 -2.32
CA SER A 110 17.70 -9.42 -2.47
C SER A 110 17.36 -10.16 -3.77
N GLU A 111 18.34 -10.82 -4.38
CA GLU A 111 18.11 -11.64 -5.59
C GLU A 111 17.03 -12.71 -5.34
N ALA A 112 16.99 -13.28 -4.14
CA ALA A 112 15.98 -14.27 -3.75
C ALA A 112 14.56 -13.67 -3.72
N LEU A 113 14.40 -12.45 -3.18
CA LEU A 113 13.09 -11.79 -3.12
C LEU A 113 12.66 -11.30 -4.52
N TRP A 114 13.60 -10.81 -5.33
CA TRP A 114 13.33 -10.50 -6.73
C TRP A 114 12.87 -11.73 -7.52
N LYS A 115 13.58 -12.85 -7.37
CA LYS A 115 13.21 -14.11 -8.04
C LYS A 115 11.82 -14.58 -7.61
N ARG A 116 11.48 -14.52 -6.32
CA ARG A 116 10.13 -14.85 -5.84
C ARG A 116 9.06 -13.94 -6.45
N ALA A 117 9.34 -12.65 -6.59
CA ALA A 117 8.43 -11.72 -7.25
C ALA A 117 8.22 -12.06 -8.73
N GLU A 118 9.28 -12.38 -9.47
CA GLU A 118 9.17 -12.83 -10.86
C GLU A 118 8.43 -14.16 -10.99
N ASP A 119 8.68 -15.12 -10.09
CA ASP A 119 8.02 -16.43 -10.11
C ASP A 119 6.51 -16.31 -9.80
N ALA A 120 6.13 -15.41 -8.89
CA ALA A 120 4.73 -15.18 -8.53
C ALA A 120 3.99 -14.36 -9.60
N PHE A 121 4.59 -13.27 -10.10
CA PHE A 121 3.86 -12.25 -10.87
C PHE A 121 4.31 -12.10 -12.32
N GLY A 122 5.34 -12.83 -12.73
CA GLY A 122 6.09 -12.50 -13.94
C GLY A 122 6.73 -11.10 -13.85
N LYS A 123 7.42 -10.70 -14.92
CA LYS A 123 8.10 -9.40 -14.97
C LYS A 123 7.14 -8.21 -14.91
N SER A 124 6.00 -8.31 -15.62
CA SER A 124 5.01 -7.22 -15.66
C SER A 124 4.36 -7.01 -14.29
N GLY A 125 3.94 -8.08 -13.61
CA GLY A 125 3.32 -7.95 -12.29
C GLY A 125 4.33 -7.57 -11.20
N ALA A 126 5.58 -8.06 -11.26
CA ALA A 126 6.64 -7.61 -10.37
C ALA A 126 6.96 -6.11 -10.56
N GLY A 127 6.99 -5.65 -11.81
CA GLY A 127 7.07 -4.22 -12.13
C GLY A 127 5.90 -3.43 -11.54
N ALA A 128 4.68 -3.93 -11.72
CA ALA A 128 3.48 -3.29 -11.18
C ALA A 128 3.53 -3.16 -9.64
N LEU A 129 3.98 -4.20 -8.94
CA LEU A 129 4.17 -4.18 -7.48
C LEU A 129 5.17 -3.08 -7.04
N ILE A 130 6.31 -2.94 -7.74
CA ILE A 130 7.28 -1.87 -7.46
C ILE A 130 6.64 -0.50 -7.66
N HIS A 131 5.94 -0.30 -8.77
CA HIS A 131 5.30 0.99 -9.07
C HIS A 131 4.19 1.32 -8.07
N PHE A 132 3.34 0.35 -7.69
CA PHE A 132 2.32 0.54 -6.65
C PHE A 132 2.96 0.93 -5.32
N THR A 133 4.03 0.24 -4.92
CA THR A 133 4.75 0.53 -3.68
C THR A 133 5.27 1.97 -3.66
N GLY A 134 5.94 2.41 -4.74
CA GLY A 134 6.46 3.78 -4.85
C GLY A 134 5.36 4.84 -4.92
N TYR A 135 4.28 4.57 -5.66
CA TYR A 135 3.13 5.46 -5.77
C TYR A 135 2.45 5.67 -4.41
N TYR A 136 2.18 4.60 -3.67
CA TYR A 136 1.52 4.71 -2.38
C TYR A 136 2.44 5.27 -1.28
N ALA A 137 3.76 5.09 -1.39
CA ALA A 137 4.70 5.81 -0.53
C ALA A 137 4.59 7.33 -0.76
N TYR A 138 4.51 7.75 -2.03
CA TYR A 138 4.27 9.15 -2.40
C TYR A 138 2.92 9.68 -1.87
N ILE A 139 1.83 8.93 -2.03
CA ILE A 139 0.50 9.32 -1.50
C ILE A 139 0.51 9.42 0.03
N CYS A 140 1.08 8.45 0.74
CA CYS A 140 1.20 8.50 2.20
C CYS A 140 1.94 9.76 2.67
N MET A 141 3.04 10.13 2.00
CA MET A 141 3.78 11.34 2.32
C MET A 141 2.93 12.61 2.11
N ILE A 142 2.14 12.68 1.03
CA ILE A 142 1.22 13.80 0.79
C ILE A 142 0.14 13.89 1.87
N LEU A 143 -0.51 12.77 2.19
CA LEU A 143 -1.57 12.73 3.20
C LEU A 143 -1.05 13.13 4.58
N ASN A 144 0.14 12.64 4.95
CA ASN A 144 0.79 12.99 6.21
C ASN A 144 1.20 14.47 6.25
N ALA A 145 1.82 14.99 5.19
CA ALA A 145 2.12 16.42 5.07
C ALA A 145 0.85 17.27 5.19
N GLY A 146 -0.27 16.75 4.66
CA GLY A 146 -1.58 17.35 4.76
C GLY A 146 -2.36 17.07 6.04
N ALA A 147 -1.77 16.42 7.05
CA ALA A 147 -2.45 16.03 8.27
C ALA A 147 -3.86 15.44 8.00
N VAL A 148 -4.00 14.71 6.89
CA VAL A 148 -5.28 14.18 6.44
C VAL A 148 -5.59 12.97 7.31
N THR A 149 -6.67 13.08 8.07
CA THR A 149 -7.10 12.07 9.02
C THR A 149 -8.37 11.38 8.54
N ILE A 150 -8.78 10.34 9.26
CA ILE A 150 -10.01 9.61 8.99
C ILE A 150 -11.22 10.55 9.19
N PRO A 151 -12.32 10.38 8.43
CA PRO A 151 -13.53 11.18 8.62
C PRO A 151 -14.08 11.07 10.04
N GLU A 152 -14.80 12.10 10.48
CA GLU A 152 -15.40 12.12 11.81
C GLU A 152 -16.39 10.96 12.00
N GLY A 153 -16.27 10.24 13.11
CA GLY A 153 -17.10 9.06 13.41
C GLY A 153 -16.60 7.74 12.82
N GLU A 154 -15.54 7.77 11.99
CA GLU A 154 -14.96 6.59 11.36
C GLU A 154 -13.81 5.98 12.18
N ALA A 155 -13.47 4.73 11.86
CA ALA A 155 -12.31 4.01 12.37
C ALA A 155 -11.48 3.42 11.22
N ILE A 156 -10.17 3.26 11.42
CA ILE A 156 -9.31 2.54 10.46
C ILE A 156 -9.72 1.06 10.43
N TRP A 157 -9.79 0.45 11.61
CA TRP A 157 -10.14 -0.95 11.77
C TRP A 157 -10.54 -1.26 13.23
N PRO A 158 -11.54 -2.13 13.46
CA PRO A 158 -12.54 -2.56 12.49
C PRO A 158 -13.35 -1.36 11.98
N ILE A 159 -13.70 -1.36 10.70
CA ILE A 159 -14.52 -0.28 10.12
C ILE A 159 -15.91 -0.34 10.78
N SER A 160 -16.40 0.81 11.24
CA SER A 160 -17.78 0.97 11.69
C SER A 160 -18.73 0.60 10.53
N GLY A 161 -19.65 -0.35 10.77
CA GLY A 161 -20.56 -0.85 9.73
C GLY A 161 -21.48 0.20 9.14
#